data_AF-A0A351AVT2-F1
#
_entry.id   AF-A0A351AVT2-F1
#
_cell.length_a   1.000
_cell.length_b   1.000
_cell.length_c   1.000
_cell.angle_alpha   90.00
_cell.angle_beta   90.00
_cell.angle_gamma   90.00
#
_symmetry.space_group_name_H-M   'P 1'
#
loop_
_entity.id
_entity.type
_entity.pdbx_description
1 polymer ?
#
loop_
_entity_poly.entity_id
_entity_poly.type
_entity_poly.pdbx_seq_one_letter_code
_entity_poly.pdbx_strand_id
1 'polypeptide(L)'
;MLGDRANIVCLYKILEKYSDEEHILSMSDITGYFMQDYGMKIDRRAVYGAADTLIELGYDISVYKENGKGYYLRSRLFEPSEVRLMTDAVYSMHSIPQKQTADLLEKLQSVLSIHQRFGFKHLTSADADRKTDNRCVFYNIDILDEAISRQRRVSFDYYQYGLDKRLVKRRNEPYVVSPYGMVCDNQNYYLVCIK
;
A
#
# COMPACT_ATOMS: atom_id res chain seq x y z
N MET A 1 28.63 8.61 8.20
CA MET A 1 27.62 8.86 9.25
C MET A 1 26.64 9.88 8.70
N LEU A 2 25.34 9.62 8.81
CA LEU A 2 24.31 10.60 8.42
C LEU A 2 24.49 11.84 9.34
N GLY A 3 24.46 13.05 8.78
CA GLY A 3 24.66 14.28 9.55
C GLY A 3 23.42 14.68 10.36
N ASP A 4 23.54 15.71 11.20
CA ASP A 4 22.47 16.15 12.13
C ASP A 4 21.12 16.43 11.46
N ARG A 5 21.12 16.82 10.18
CA ARG A 5 19.90 17.05 9.40
C ARG A 5 19.08 15.77 9.15
N ALA A 6 19.72 14.60 9.19
CA ALA A 6 19.04 13.32 9.04
C ALA A 6 18.21 12.94 10.27
N ASN A 7 18.51 13.51 11.45
CA ASN A 7 17.81 13.18 12.69
C ASN A 7 16.30 13.43 12.60
N ILE A 8 15.89 14.47 11.87
CA ILE A 8 14.48 14.80 11.64
C ILE A 8 13.78 13.65 10.91
N VAL A 9 14.34 13.20 9.79
CA VAL A 9 13.76 12.13 8.97
C VAL A 9 13.80 10.79 9.71
N CYS A 10 14.90 10.49 10.40
CA CYS A 10 15.05 9.27 11.19
C CYS A 10 14.05 9.22 12.35
N LEU A 11 13.87 10.33 13.08
CA LEU A 11 12.88 10.40 14.16
C LEU A 11 11.47 10.21 13.61
N TYR A 12 11.13 10.90 12.52
CA TYR A 12 9.83 10.72 11.86
C TYR A 12 9.59 9.25 11.49
N LYS A 13 10.56 8.59 10.85
CA LYS A 13 10.45 7.18 10.46
C LYS A 13 10.32 6.23 11.66
N ILE A 14 10.97 6.54 12.78
CA ILE A 14 10.82 5.77 14.02
C ILE A 14 9.41 5.95 14.60
N LEU A 15 8.92 7.18 14.70
CA LEU A 15 7.56 7.44 15.18
C LEU A 15 6.51 6.81 14.26
N GLU A 16 6.67 6.96 12.94
CA GLU A 16 5.81 6.36 11.92
C GLU A 16 5.79 4.82 12.03
N LYS A 17 6.91 4.18 12.34
CA LYS A 17 6.98 2.72 12.39
C LYS A 17 6.57 2.14 13.74
N TYR A 18 7.01 2.72 14.85
CA TYR A 18 6.97 2.09 16.17
C TYR A 18 6.01 2.74 17.17
N SER A 19 5.37 3.85 16.82
CA SER A 19 4.53 4.59 17.77
C SER A 19 3.08 4.70 17.34
N ASP A 20 2.18 4.69 18.30
CA ASP A 20 0.77 5.05 18.18
C ASP A 20 0.23 5.46 19.56
N GLU A 21 -1.07 5.74 19.67
CA GLU A 21 -1.69 6.19 20.91
C GLU A 21 -1.55 5.20 22.08
N GLU A 22 -1.46 3.90 21.78
CA GLU A 22 -1.26 2.85 22.78
C GLU A 22 0.23 2.53 22.99
N HIS A 23 1.09 2.84 22.00
CA HIS A 23 2.52 2.54 21.99
C HIS A 23 3.36 3.82 21.96
N ILE A 24 3.38 4.54 23.09
CA ILE A 24 4.14 5.78 23.24
C ILE A 24 5.64 5.48 23.47
N LEU A 25 6.52 6.13 22.71
CA LEU A 25 7.96 5.92 22.80
C LEU A 25 8.60 6.82 23.85
N SER A 26 9.28 6.22 24.83
CA SER A 26 10.13 6.95 25.76
C SER A 26 11.41 7.43 25.07
N MET A 27 12.15 8.32 25.73
CA MET A 27 13.45 8.77 25.23
C MET A 27 14.46 7.61 25.09
N SER A 28 14.39 6.58 25.95
CA SER A 28 15.25 5.40 25.79
C SER A 28 14.86 4.58 24.56
N ASP A 29 13.56 4.43 24.29
CA ASP A 29 13.09 3.67 23.12
C ASP A 29 13.55 4.34 21.84
N ILE A 30 13.41 5.67 21.74
CA ILE A 30 13.90 6.45 20.59
C ILE A 30 15.40 6.20 20.39
N THR A 31 16.22 6.36 21.44
CA THR A 31 17.68 6.15 21.32
C THR A 31 18.03 4.71 20.94
N GLY A 32 17.25 3.73 21.42
CA GLY A 32 17.38 2.33 21.05
C GLY A 32 17.08 2.09 19.57
N TYR A 33 15.96 2.61 19.07
CA TYR A 33 15.58 2.49 17.65
C TYR A 33 16.54 3.23 16.72
N PHE A 34 17.09 4.37 17.12
CA PHE A 34 18.13 5.06 16.36
C PHE A 34 19.38 4.19 16.17
N MET A 35 19.79 3.48 17.22
CA MET A 35 20.91 2.53 17.14
C MET A 35 20.53 1.30 16.30
N GLN A 36 19.35 0.73 16.53
CA GLN A 36 18.90 -0.49 15.86
C GLN A 36 18.70 -0.31 14.36
N ASP A 37 17.96 0.72 13.94
CA ASP A 37 17.52 0.88 12.54
C ASP A 37 18.57 1.64 11.71
N TYR A 38 19.41 2.47 12.33
CA TYR A 38 20.36 3.34 11.62
C TYR A 38 21.82 3.24 12.10
N GLY A 39 22.11 2.51 13.18
CA GLY A 39 23.47 2.44 13.74
C GLY A 39 23.96 3.78 14.31
N MET A 40 23.03 4.66 14.73
CA MET A 40 23.34 6.01 15.17
C MET A 40 23.10 6.21 16.66
N LYS A 41 23.97 7.00 17.29
CA LYS A 41 23.71 7.55 18.63
C LYS A 41 23.12 8.94 18.45
N ILE A 42 22.01 9.18 19.13
CA ILE A 42 21.37 10.50 19.18
C ILE A 42 21.32 10.98 20.63
N ASP A 43 21.63 12.25 20.85
CA ASP A 43 21.47 12.87 22.16
C ASP A 43 20.03 13.40 22.36
N ARG A 44 19.66 13.63 23.61
CA ARG A 44 18.30 14.09 23.95
C ARG A 44 17.96 15.45 23.34
N ARG A 45 18.93 16.37 23.22
CA ARG A 45 18.68 17.71 22.66
C ARG A 45 18.42 17.62 21.16
N ALA A 46 19.12 16.74 20.45
CA ALA A 46 18.86 16.46 19.04
C ALA A 46 17.45 15.87 18.81
N VAL A 47 16.97 14.98 19.70
CA VAL A 47 15.58 14.48 19.63
C VAL A 47 14.57 15.61 19.82
N TYR A 48 14.79 16.50 20.80
CA TYR A 48 13.91 17.66 21.01
C TYR A 48 13.86 18.56 19.78
N GLY A 49 15.01 18.97 19.26
CA GLY A 49 15.06 19.83 18.07
C GLY A 49 14.45 19.18 16.83
N ALA A 50 14.63 17.86 16.66
CA ALA A 50 14.00 17.11 15.58
C ALA A 50 12.48 17.05 15.72
N ALA A 51 11.96 16.79 16.94
CA ALA A 51 10.53 16.77 17.21
C ALA A 51 9.88 18.16 17.00
N ASP A 52 10.52 19.21 17.50
CA ASP A 52 10.05 20.60 17.34
C ASP A 52 10.00 20.96 15.85
N THR A 53 11.04 20.62 15.08
CA THR A 53 11.06 20.85 13.62
C THR A 53 9.93 20.10 12.92
N LEU A 54 9.64 18.85 13.29
CA LEU A 54 8.54 18.09 12.70
C LEU A 54 7.18 18.73 13.01
N ILE A 55 6.98 19.23 14.23
CA ILE A 55 5.76 19.94 14.63
C ILE A 55 5.62 21.24 13.83
N GLU A 56 6.70 22.02 13.66
CA GLU A 56 6.72 23.23 12.83
C GLU A 56 6.39 22.93 11.35
N LEU A 57 6.76 21.75 10.85
CA LEU A 57 6.41 21.27 9.51
C LEU A 57 4.97 20.77 9.40
N GLY A 58 4.21 20.72 10.50
CA GLY A 58 2.79 20.36 10.52
C GLY A 58 2.50 18.90 10.85
N TYR A 59 3.48 18.12 11.32
CA TYR A 59 3.23 16.77 11.82
C TYR A 59 2.63 16.82 13.23
N ASP A 60 1.53 16.09 13.46
CA ASP A 60 0.91 16.00 14.79
C ASP A 60 1.62 14.94 15.63
N ILE A 61 2.58 15.40 16.43
CA ILE A 61 3.37 14.57 17.33
C ILE A 61 3.00 14.92 18.76
N SER A 62 2.57 13.92 19.52
CA SER A 62 2.40 14.04 20.95
C SER A 62 3.77 14.00 21.62
N VAL A 63 4.04 14.95 22.52
CA VAL A 63 5.35 15.03 23.20
C VAL A 63 5.24 14.84 24.71
N TYR A 64 6.37 14.54 25.35
CA TYR A 64 6.43 14.30 26.80
C TYR A 64 5.85 15.46 27.62
N LYS A 65 6.02 16.72 27.17
CA LYS A 65 5.48 17.90 27.84
C LYS A 65 3.94 17.89 27.92
N GLU A 66 3.27 17.19 27.01
CA GLU A 66 1.81 17.13 26.92
C GLU A 66 1.24 15.89 27.61
N ASN A 67 1.88 14.74 27.45
CA ASN A 67 1.34 13.44 27.89
C ASN A 67 2.08 12.82 29.10
N GLY A 68 3.24 13.36 29.49
CA GLY A 68 4.07 12.85 30.61
C GLY A 68 4.71 11.47 30.40
N LYS A 69 4.58 10.88 29.21
CA LYS A 69 5.03 9.51 28.88
C LYS A 69 6.12 9.49 27.81
N GLY A 70 6.00 10.26 26.73
CA GLY A 70 6.96 10.22 25.63
C GLY A 70 6.42 10.79 24.33
N TYR A 71 6.87 10.20 23.21
CA TYR A 71 6.61 10.66 21.86
C TYR A 71 5.81 9.64 21.08
N TYR A 72 4.79 10.08 20.36
CA TYR A 72 4.13 9.28 19.34
C TYR A 72 3.51 10.14 18.25
N LEU A 73 3.34 9.56 17.07
CA LEU A 73 2.64 10.18 15.96
C LEU A 73 1.12 10.02 16.16
N ARG A 74 0.40 11.13 16.35
CA ARG A 74 -1.05 11.11 16.62
C ARG A 74 -1.86 10.85 15.37
N SER A 75 -1.52 11.56 14.29
CA SER A 75 -2.24 11.47 13.03
C SER A 75 -1.38 10.84 11.94
N ARG A 76 -2.03 10.04 11.10
CA ARG A 76 -1.41 9.34 9.98
C ARG A 76 -2.21 9.63 8.72
N LEU A 77 -1.66 9.20 7.58
CA LEU A 77 -2.37 9.35 6.31
C LEU A 77 -3.66 8.53 6.25
N PHE A 78 -3.67 7.35 6.88
CA PHE A 78 -4.82 6.46 6.95
C PHE A 78 -4.99 5.92 8.38
N GLU A 79 -6.24 5.84 8.80
CA GLU A 79 -6.63 5.16 10.03
C GLU A 79 -6.57 3.63 9.85
N PRO A 80 -6.36 2.85 10.93
CA PRO A 80 -6.34 1.39 10.85
C PRO A 80 -7.60 0.79 10.21
N SER A 81 -8.76 1.40 10.44
CA SER A 81 -10.05 0.98 9.87
C SER A 81 -10.13 1.21 8.35
N GLU A 82 -9.54 2.29 7.84
CA GLU A 82 -9.49 2.59 6.40
C GLU A 82 -8.57 1.60 5.68
N VAL A 83 -7.39 1.34 6.26
CA VAL A 83 -6.45 0.33 5.73
C VAL A 83 -7.10 -1.05 5.75
N ARG A 84 -7.90 -1.37 6.78
CA ARG A 84 -8.66 -2.61 6.84
C ARG A 84 -9.67 -2.72 5.71
N LEU A 85 -10.48 -1.69 5.49
CA LEU A 85 -11.45 -1.67 4.40
C LEU A 85 -10.79 -1.88 3.03
N MET A 86 -9.68 -1.18 2.75
CA MET A 86 -8.94 -1.33 1.50
C MET A 86 -8.32 -2.72 1.35
N THR A 87 -7.80 -3.28 2.44
CA THR A 87 -7.27 -4.64 2.48
C THR A 87 -8.35 -5.66 2.13
N ASP A 88 -9.54 -5.52 2.70
CA ASP A 88 -10.67 -6.43 2.48
C ASP A 88 -11.17 -6.33 1.02
N ALA A 89 -11.25 -5.11 0.49
CA ALA A 89 -11.60 -4.87 -0.91
C ALA A 89 -10.59 -5.51 -1.89
N VAL A 90 -9.29 -5.26 -1.71
CA VAL A 90 -8.23 -5.84 -2.56
C VAL A 90 -8.19 -7.35 -2.44
N TYR A 91 -8.34 -7.88 -1.23
CA TYR A 91 -8.32 -9.33 -1.01
C TYR A 91 -9.48 -10.02 -1.74
N SER A 92 -10.66 -9.38 -1.81
CA SER A 92 -11.82 -9.89 -2.55
C SER A 92 -11.67 -9.92 -4.07
N MET A 93 -10.71 -9.20 -4.67
CA MET A 93 -10.59 -9.10 -6.12
C MET A 93 -10.05 -10.38 -6.78
N HIS A 94 -10.89 -11.16 -7.45
CA HIS A 94 -10.46 -12.34 -8.21
C HIS A 94 -9.60 -12.01 -9.44
N SER A 95 -9.78 -10.82 -10.02
CA SER A 95 -9.04 -10.37 -11.20
C SER A 95 -7.58 -10.04 -10.92
N ILE A 96 -7.11 -10.06 -9.67
CA ILE A 96 -5.71 -9.81 -9.31
C ILE A 96 -5.06 -11.13 -8.89
N PRO A 97 -3.89 -11.51 -9.45
CA PRO A 97 -3.14 -12.68 -9.02
C PRO A 97 -2.84 -12.72 -7.53
N GLN A 98 -2.73 -13.93 -6.98
CA GLN A 98 -2.48 -14.15 -5.55
C GLN A 98 -1.22 -13.44 -5.04
N LYS A 99 -0.11 -13.55 -5.78
CA LYS A 99 1.16 -12.89 -5.40
C LYS A 99 1.01 -11.36 -5.40
N GLN A 100 0.42 -10.79 -6.45
CA GLN A 100 0.19 -9.36 -6.57
C GLN A 100 -0.78 -8.83 -5.50
N THR A 101 -1.79 -9.62 -5.14
CA THR A 101 -2.66 -9.33 -3.99
C THR A 101 -1.83 -9.25 -2.72
N ALA A 102 -1.04 -10.27 -2.39
CA ALA A 102 -0.22 -10.29 -1.18
C ALA A 102 0.75 -9.11 -1.10
N ASP A 103 1.46 -8.80 -2.20
CA ASP A 103 2.38 -7.66 -2.29
C ASP A 103 1.66 -6.32 -2.06
N LEU A 104 0.41 -6.17 -2.53
CA LEU A 104 -0.38 -4.96 -2.31
C LEU A 104 -0.86 -4.84 -0.86
N LEU A 105 -1.26 -5.95 -0.24
CA LEU A 105 -1.69 -5.94 1.16
C LEU A 105 -0.55 -5.62 2.12
N GLU A 106 0.68 -6.07 1.82
CA GLU A 106 1.87 -5.69 2.58
C GLU A 106 2.13 -4.18 2.50
N LYS A 107 2.02 -3.59 1.29
CA LYS A 107 2.16 -2.14 1.09
C LYS A 107 1.10 -1.36 1.85
N LEU A 108 -0.17 -1.78 1.78
CA LEU A 108 -1.26 -1.12 2.51
C LEU A 108 -1.03 -1.13 4.02
N GLN A 109 -0.59 -2.25 4.59
CA GLN A 109 -0.30 -2.33 6.03
C GLN A 109 0.96 -1.57 6.45
N SER A 110 1.88 -1.32 5.53
CA SER A 110 3.14 -0.63 5.83
C SER A 110 2.96 0.82 6.30
N VAL A 111 1.81 1.43 6.01
CA VAL A 111 1.45 2.80 6.43
C VAL A 111 1.05 2.89 7.91
N LEU A 112 0.71 1.76 8.52
CA LEU A 112 0.37 1.65 9.94
C LEU A 112 1.62 1.41 10.80
N SER A 113 1.52 1.73 12.10
CA SER A 113 2.50 1.31 13.08
C SER A 113 2.62 -0.23 13.07
N ILE A 114 3.77 -0.78 13.47
CA ILE A 114 3.95 -2.23 13.56
C ILE A 114 2.95 -2.90 14.51
N HIS A 115 2.37 -2.15 15.46
CA HIS A 115 1.43 -2.64 16.46
C HIS A 115 0.00 -2.67 15.94
N GLN A 116 -0.34 -1.77 15.02
CA GLN A 116 -1.65 -1.70 14.37
C GLN A 116 -1.78 -2.63 13.15
N ARG A 117 -0.66 -3.20 12.66
CA ARG A 117 -0.68 -4.19 11.58
C ARG A 117 -1.37 -5.46 12.06
N PHE A 118 -2.27 -6.00 11.25
CA PHE A 118 -3.05 -7.19 11.59
C PHE A 118 -2.78 -8.32 10.61
N GLY A 119 -2.66 -9.53 11.14
CA GLY A 119 -2.53 -10.72 10.30
C GLY A 119 -3.82 -11.01 9.52
N PHE A 120 -3.67 -11.59 8.34
CA PHE A 120 -4.79 -12.05 7.50
C PHE A 120 -5.54 -13.27 8.08
N LYS A 121 -5.30 -13.63 9.34
CA LYS A 121 -5.82 -14.86 9.96
C LYS A 121 -7.35 -14.94 9.98
N HIS A 122 -8.02 -13.79 9.92
CA HIS A 122 -9.48 -13.68 9.92
C HIS A 122 -10.05 -13.24 8.57
N LEU A 123 -9.24 -13.14 7.52
CA LEU A 123 -9.71 -12.84 6.18
C LEU A 123 -9.97 -14.15 5.46
N THR A 124 -11.20 -14.64 5.60
CA THR A 124 -11.69 -15.80 4.86
C THR A 124 -12.26 -15.28 3.54
N SER A 125 -11.48 -15.39 2.47
CA SER A 125 -12.10 -15.36 1.14
C SER A 125 -12.81 -16.70 1.00
N ALA A 126 -14.11 -16.68 0.75
CA ALA A 126 -14.86 -17.90 0.42
C ALA A 126 -14.27 -18.63 -0.79
N ASP A 127 -13.41 -17.95 -1.56
CA ASP A 127 -13.00 -18.27 -2.90
C ASP A 127 -11.51 -17.93 -3.16
N ALA A 128 -10.61 -18.18 -2.20
CA ALA A 128 -9.17 -17.93 -2.36
C ALA A 128 -8.57 -18.64 -3.61
N ASP A 129 -9.16 -19.76 -4.03
CA ASP A 129 -8.76 -20.53 -5.21
C ASP A 129 -9.25 -19.96 -6.55
N ARG A 130 -9.99 -18.84 -6.56
CA ARG A 130 -10.55 -18.23 -7.79
C ARG A 130 -9.70 -17.08 -8.36
N LYS A 131 -8.51 -16.83 -7.81
CA LYS A 131 -7.61 -15.77 -8.29
C LYS A 131 -7.08 -16.10 -9.69
N THR A 132 -6.94 -15.09 -10.54
CA THR A 132 -6.39 -15.27 -11.90
C THR A 132 -4.90 -15.58 -11.91
N ASP A 133 -4.46 -16.42 -12.85
CA ASP A 133 -3.03 -16.65 -13.13
C ASP A 133 -2.41 -15.56 -14.01
N ASN A 134 -3.20 -14.60 -14.52
CA ASN A 134 -2.74 -13.55 -15.41
C ASN A 134 -1.89 -12.51 -14.66
N ARG A 135 -0.56 -12.61 -14.76
CA ARG A 135 0.39 -11.68 -14.12
C ARG A 135 0.42 -10.29 -14.76
N CYS A 136 -0.16 -10.12 -15.94
CA CYS A 136 -0.14 -8.88 -16.69
C CYS A 136 -1.34 -7.96 -16.40
N VAL A 137 -2.17 -8.25 -15.38
CA VAL A 137 -3.38 -7.47 -15.09
C VAL A 137 -3.09 -5.98 -14.93
N PHE A 138 -2.17 -5.59 -14.05
CA PHE A 138 -1.80 -4.18 -13.85
C PHE A 138 -1.16 -3.57 -15.10
N TYR A 139 -0.26 -4.30 -15.77
CA TYR A 139 0.34 -3.84 -17.02
C TYR A 139 -0.71 -3.57 -18.11
N ASN A 140 -1.72 -4.44 -18.23
CA ASN A 140 -2.81 -4.27 -19.17
C ASN A 140 -3.69 -3.07 -18.82
N ILE A 141 -3.96 -2.83 -17.53
CA ILE A 141 -4.67 -1.62 -17.07
C ILE A 141 -3.91 -0.37 -17.52
N ASP A 142 -2.60 -0.30 -17.26
CA ASP A 142 -1.78 0.86 -17.61
C ASP A 142 -1.73 1.11 -19.13
N ILE A 143 -1.54 0.06 -19.94
CA ILE A 143 -1.54 0.20 -21.41
C ILE A 143 -2.90 0.66 -21.94
N LEU A 144 -3.99 0.08 -21.42
CA LEU A 144 -5.32 0.42 -21.87
C LEU A 144 -5.68 1.86 -21.46
N ASP A 145 -5.29 2.29 -20.26
CA ASP A 145 -5.45 3.67 -19.80
C ASP A 145 -4.70 4.67 -20.69
N GLU A 146 -3.44 4.36 -21.03
CA GLU A 146 -2.65 5.16 -21.96
C GLU A 146 -3.31 5.23 -23.34
N ALA A 147 -3.77 4.09 -23.86
CA ALA A 147 -4.40 4.01 -25.17
C ALA A 147 -5.72 4.81 -25.24
N ILE A 148 -6.54 4.75 -24.18
CA ILE A 148 -7.76 5.56 -24.05
C ILE A 148 -7.39 7.05 -24.04
N SER A 149 -6.44 7.45 -23.19
CA SER A 149 -6.00 8.84 -23.04
C SER A 149 -5.43 9.42 -24.33
N ARG A 150 -4.72 8.60 -25.12
CA ARG A 150 -4.09 9.00 -26.39
C ARG A 150 -4.97 8.73 -27.61
N GLN A 151 -6.22 8.28 -27.42
CA GLN A 151 -7.14 7.92 -28.49
C GLN A 151 -6.54 6.95 -29.52
N ARG A 152 -5.80 5.95 -29.03
CA ARG A 152 -5.13 4.93 -29.86
C ARG A 152 -5.92 3.63 -29.88
N ARG A 153 -5.98 3.00 -31.06
CA ARG A 153 -6.52 1.64 -31.19
C ARG A 153 -5.60 0.64 -30.50
N VAL A 154 -6.19 -0.40 -29.93
CA VAL A 154 -5.48 -1.49 -29.25
C VAL A 154 -5.70 -2.81 -29.96
N SER A 155 -4.68 -3.67 -29.95
CA SER A 155 -4.72 -5.00 -30.53
C SER A 155 -4.50 -6.05 -29.44
N PHE A 156 -5.40 -7.02 -29.28
CA PHE A 156 -5.26 -8.08 -28.26
C PHE A 156 -5.88 -9.41 -28.69
N ASP A 157 -5.38 -10.50 -28.10
CA ASP A 157 -6.00 -11.82 -28.18
C ASP A 157 -7.07 -11.95 -27.09
N TYR A 158 -8.30 -12.31 -27.47
CA TYR A 158 -9.38 -12.56 -26.52
C TYR A 158 -9.57 -14.06 -26.32
N TYR A 159 -9.46 -14.50 -25.06
CA TYR A 159 -9.55 -15.91 -24.69
C TYR A 159 -10.92 -16.26 -24.11
N GLN A 160 -11.29 -17.52 -24.23
CA GLN A 160 -12.47 -18.11 -23.61
C GLN A 160 -12.12 -19.50 -23.07
N TYR A 161 -12.87 -19.98 -22.09
CA TYR A 161 -12.74 -21.35 -21.61
C TYR A 161 -13.43 -22.31 -22.57
N GLY A 162 -12.69 -23.32 -23.06
CA GLY A 162 -13.23 -24.46 -23.79
C GLY A 162 -14.04 -25.39 -22.88
N LEU A 163 -14.67 -26.41 -23.49
CA LEU A 163 -15.44 -27.44 -22.74
C LEU A 163 -14.55 -28.21 -21.74
N ASP A 164 -13.25 -28.27 -22.00
CA ASP A 164 -12.22 -28.88 -21.15
C ASP A 164 -11.69 -27.92 -20.06
N LYS A 165 -12.30 -26.73 -19.90
CA LYS A 165 -11.86 -25.65 -19.00
C LYS A 165 -10.44 -25.15 -19.26
N ARG A 166 -9.91 -25.31 -20.49
CA ARG A 166 -8.65 -24.68 -20.90
C ARG A 166 -8.92 -23.35 -21.60
N LEU A 167 -8.04 -22.38 -21.37
CA LEU A 167 -8.07 -21.11 -22.07
C LEU A 167 -7.65 -21.32 -23.53
N VAL A 168 -8.58 -21.07 -24.45
CA VAL A 168 -8.33 -21.08 -25.90
C VAL A 168 -8.66 -19.71 -26.48
N LYS A 169 -7.96 -19.31 -27.55
CA LYS A 169 -8.28 -18.08 -28.26
C LYS A 169 -9.71 -18.20 -28.81
N ARG A 170 -10.52 -17.16 -28.62
CA ARG A 170 -11.90 -17.11 -29.14
C ARG A 170 -11.92 -17.08 -30.67
N ARG A 171 -10.86 -16.55 -31.29
CA ARG A 171 -10.63 -16.56 -32.74
C ARG A 171 -9.12 -16.49 -33.03
N ASN A 172 -8.73 -16.80 -34.27
CA ASN A 172 -7.32 -16.79 -34.66
C ASN A 172 -6.74 -15.37 -34.84
N GLU A 173 -7.56 -14.42 -35.27
CA GLU A 173 -7.13 -13.03 -35.51
C GLU A 173 -7.24 -12.15 -34.26
N PRO A 174 -6.27 -11.26 -34.01
CA PRO A 174 -6.34 -10.35 -32.88
C PRO A 174 -7.52 -9.38 -33.02
N TYR A 175 -8.10 -8.97 -31.91
CA TYR A 175 -9.10 -7.90 -31.85
C TYR A 175 -8.41 -6.57 -31.99
N VAL A 176 -8.80 -5.76 -32.97
CA VAL A 176 -8.34 -4.38 -33.12
C VAL A 176 -9.52 -3.47 -32.86
N VAL A 177 -9.52 -2.76 -31.73
CA VAL A 177 -10.66 -1.97 -31.27
C VAL A 177 -10.23 -0.55 -30.89
N SER A 178 -11.20 0.36 -30.90
CA SER A 178 -11.05 1.71 -30.35
C SER A 178 -11.57 1.69 -28.90
N PRO A 179 -10.68 1.78 -27.89
CA PRO A 179 -11.09 1.75 -26.48
C PRO A 179 -11.70 3.10 -26.07
N TYR A 180 -12.74 3.06 -25.25
CA TYR A 180 -13.42 4.26 -24.74
C TYR A 180 -13.27 4.43 -23.23
N GLY A 181 -13.23 3.33 -22.48
CA GLY A 181 -13.13 3.37 -21.03
C GLY A 181 -12.88 1.99 -20.43
N MET A 182 -12.47 1.98 -19.16
CA MET A 182 -12.39 0.77 -18.34
C MET A 182 -13.39 0.87 -17.19
N VAL A 183 -14.02 -0.24 -16.85
CA VAL A 183 -14.98 -0.34 -15.74
C VAL A 183 -14.52 -1.46 -14.83
N CYS A 184 -14.46 -1.21 -13.53
CA CYS A 184 -14.30 -2.24 -12.51
C CYS A 184 -15.67 -2.56 -11.92
N ASP A 185 -16.20 -3.74 -12.21
CA ASP A 185 -17.49 -4.22 -11.70
C ASP A 185 -17.37 -5.69 -11.30
N ASN A 186 -18.15 -6.14 -10.31
CA ASN A 186 -18.12 -7.53 -9.83
C ASN A 186 -16.69 -8.09 -9.65
N GLN A 187 -15.79 -7.28 -9.08
CA GLN A 187 -14.38 -7.63 -8.81
C GLN A 187 -13.53 -7.93 -10.07
N ASN A 188 -13.96 -7.46 -11.24
CA ASN A 188 -13.29 -7.67 -12.53
C ASN A 188 -13.17 -6.35 -13.32
N TYR A 189 -12.09 -6.23 -14.09
CA TYR A 189 -11.89 -5.14 -15.04
C TYR A 189 -12.47 -5.49 -16.41
N TYR A 190 -13.26 -4.57 -16.97
CA TYR A 190 -13.87 -4.65 -18.28
C TYR A 190 -13.42 -3.49 -19.17
N LEU A 191 -13.12 -3.79 -20.43
CA LEU A 191 -12.83 -2.80 -21.45
C LEU A 191 -14.09 -2.47 -22.25
N VAL A 192 -14.51 -1.21 -22.24
CA VAL A 192 -15.58 -0.68 -23.10
C VAL A 192 -14.93 -0.19 -24.39
N CYS A 193 -15.32 -0.76 -25.53
CA CYS A 193 -14.71 -0.47 -26.81
C CYS A 193 -15.69 -0.66 -27.99
N ILE A 194 -15.35 -0.05 -29.11
CA ILE A 194 -16.03 -0.23 -30.40
C ILE A 194 -15.05 -0.89 -31.38
N LYS A 195 -15.56 -1.78 -32.23
CA LYS A 195 -14.78 -2.41 -33.29
C LYS A 195 -14.44 -1.45 -34.42
#